data_AF-A0A973XB47-F1
#
_entry.id   AF-A0A973XB47-F1
#
_cell.length_a   1.000
_cell.length_b   1.000
_cell.length_c   1.000
_cell.angle_alpha   90.00
_cell.angle_beta   90.00
_cell.angle_gamma   90.00
#
_symmetry.space_group_name_H-M   'P 1'
#
loop_
_entity.id
_entity.type
_entity.pdbx_description
1 polymer ?
#
loop_
_entity_poly.entity_id
_entity_poly.type
_entity_poly.pdbx_seq_one_letter_code
_entity_poly.pdbx_strand_id
1 'polypeptide(L)'
;LDVVDFVAGNTKASPNAVFAGSVPYLMLAGNLMAGWQLARALLVAEKAVAAGTDVPFMQAKVTTARFYADHILSQAPGVRDSIVDGADSVIAMALDAF
;
A
#
# COMPACT_ATOMS: atom_id res chain seq x y z
N LEU A 1 -6.95 -9.44 -2.34
CA LEU A 1 -8.17 -9.30 -3.17
C LEU A 1 -9.29 -8.68 -2.33
N ASP A 2 -9.34 -9.01 -1.04
CA ASP A 2 -10.24 -8.51 0.00
C ASP A 2 -10.63 -7.03 -0.11
N VAL A 3 -9.66 -6.12 -0.24
CA VAL A 3 -9.96 -4.67 -0.33
C VAL A 3 -10.73 -4.32 -1.59
N VAL A 4 -10.35 -4.91 -2.73
CA VAL A 4 -11.04 -4.69 -4.01
C VAL A 4 -12.44 -5.26 -3.95
N ASP A 5 -12.59 -6.48 -3.41
CA ASP A 5 -13.88 -7.15 -3.27
C ASP A 5 -14.81 -6.37 -2.32
N PHE A 6 -14.26 -5.87 -1.20
CA PHE A 6 -15.00 -5.02 -0.26
C PHE A 6 -15.49 -3.73 -0.93
N VAL A 7 -14.60 -2.98 -1.59
CA VAL A 7 -14.96 -1.71 -2.23
C VAL A 7 -15.94 -1.95 -3.37
N ALA A 8 -15.64 -2.83 -4.32
CA ALA A 8 -16.48 -3.09 -5.49
C ALA A 8 -17.84 -3.72 -5.12
N GLY A 9 -17.86 -4.59 -4.11
CA GLY A 9 -19.06 -5.28 -3.65
C GLY A 9 -20.00 -4.41 -2.81
N ASN A 10 -19.46 -3.50 -1.99
CA ASN A 10 -20.27 -2.79 -0.98
C ASN A 10 -20.57 -1.32 -1.32
N THR A 11 -20.00 -0.76 -2.40
CA THR A 11 -20.20 0.67 -2.74
C THR A 11 -21.67 1.09 -2.80
N LYS A 12 -22.56 0.22 -3.31
CA LYS A 12 -24.01 0.50 -3.37
C LYS A 12 -24.76 0.16 -2.08
N ALA A 13 -24.39 -0.95 -1.43
CA ALA A 13 -25.11 -1.48 -0.28
C ALA A 13 -24.74 -0.77 1.03
N SER A 14 -23.50 -0.32 1.17
CA SER A 14 -22.96 0.30 2.38
C SER A 14 -21.94 1.39 2.03
N PRO A 15 -22.38 2.48 1.37
CA PRO A 15 -21.48 3.53 0.88
C PRO A 15 -20.66 4.18 1.99
N ASN A 16 -21.25 4.44 3.17
CA ASN A 16 -20.53 5.06 4.29
C ASN A 16 -19.35 4.20 4.76
N ALA A 17 -19.50 2.87 4.79
CA ALA A 17 -18.43 1.97 5.18
C ALA A 17 -17.29 1.98 4.15
N VAL A 18 -17.63 1.95 2.85
CA VAL A 18 -16.64 2.02 1.77
C VAL A 18 -15.90 3.37 1.77
N PHE A 19 -16.61 4.48 1.95
CA PHE A 19 -16.00 5.80 1.90
C PHE A 19 -15.17 6.14 3.14
N ALA A 20 -15.49 5.57 4.30
CA ALA A 20 -14.63 5.62 5.48
C ALA A 20 -13.22 5.07 5.19
N GLY A 21 -13.11 4.05 4.34
CA GLY A 21 -11.83 3.46 3.92
C GLY A 21 -11.21 4.05 2.65
N SER A 22 -11.78 5.10 2.05
CA SER A 22 -11.38 5.58 0.71
C SER A 22 -9.94 6.11 0.63
N VAL A 23 -9.51 6.93 1.60
CA VAL A 23 -8.14 7.46 1.67
C VAL A 23 -7.12 6.35 1.99
N PRO A 24 -7.35 5.49 2.99
CA PRO A 24 -6.51 4.30 3.20
C PRO A 24 -6.40 3.43 1.95
N TYR A 25 -7.48 3.24 1.17
CA TYR A 25 -7.43 2.49 -0.08
C TYR A 25 -6.55 3.15 -1.15
N LEU A 26 -6.65 4.47 -1.31
CA LEU A 26 -5.76 5.22 -2.21
C LEU A 26 -4.28 5.07 -1.81
N MET A 27 -3.99 5.18 -0.51
CA MET A 27 -2.62 5.03 0.01
C MET A 27 -2.09 3.60 -0.17
N LEU A 28 -2.93 2.59 0.08
CA LEU A 28 -2.58 1.19 -0.14
C LEU A 28 -2.25 0.91 -1.61
N ALA A 29 -3.09 1.38 -2.53
CA ALA A 29 -2.88 1.21 -3.96
C ALA A 29 -1.59 1.89 -4.43
N GLY A 30 -1.34 3.13 -3.98
CA GLY A 30 -0.11 3.86 -4.28
C GLY A 30 1.14 3.13 -3.78
N ASN A 31 1.12 2.68 -2.52
CA ASN A 31 2.27 1.98 -1.92
C ASN A 31 2.55 0.63 -2.59
N LEU A 32 1.50 -0.12 -2.91
CA LEU A 32 1.62 -1.39 -3.63
C LEU A 32 2.28 -1.19 -5.00
N MET A 33 1.82 -0.20 -5.77
CA MET A 33 2.35 0.09 -7.10
C MET A 33 3.79 0.59 -7.05
N ALA A 34 4.12 1.47 -6.10
CA ALA A 34 5.48 1.96 -5.90
C ALA A 34 6.43 0.82 -5.49
N GLY A 35 6.02 -0.03 -4.55
CA GLY A 35 6.77 -1.22 -4.13
C GLY A 35 7.01 -2.17 -5.30
N TRP A 36 6.01 -2.40 -6.15
CA TRP A 36 6.15 -3.22 -7.35
C TRP A 36 7.18 -2.62 -8.33
N GLN A 37 7.13 -1.32 -8.60
CA GLN A 37 8.11 -0.67 -9.48
C GLN A 37 9.53 -0.70 -8.89
N LEU A 38 9.68 -0.55 -7.57
CA LEU A 38 10.96 -0.67 -6.90
C LEU A 38 11.51 -2.10 -6.96
N ALA A 39 10.66 -3.12 -6.82
CA ALA A 39 11.06 -4.51 -6.99
C ALA A 39 11.53 -4.79 -8.43
N ARG A 40 10.87 -4.22 -9.45
CA ARG A 40 11.35 -4.30 -10.84
C ARG A 40 12.71 -3.63 -11.02
N ALA A 41 12.90 -2.45 -10.42
CA ALA A 41 14.17 -1.74 -10.46
C ALA A 41 15.29 -2.52 -9.74
N LEU A 42 14.98 -3.17 -8.61
CA LEU A 42 15.88 -4.03 -7.87
C LEU A 42 16.45 -5.15 -8.75
N LEU A 43 15.59 -5.88 -9.48
CA LEU A 43 16.01 -6.96 -10.37
C LEU A 43 16.98 -6.50 -11.48
N VAL A 44 16.82 -5.26 -11.97
CA VAL A 44 17.72 -4.67 -12.95
C VAL A 44 19.03 -4.23 -12.28
N ALA A 45 18.94 -3.61 -11.10
CA ALA A 45 20.09 -3.16 -10.33
C ALA A 45 21.01 -4.32 -9.94
N GLU A 46 20.47 -5.45 -9.49
CA GLU A 46 21.25 -6.65 -9.15
C GLU A 46 22.04 -7.18 -10.35
N LYS A 47 21.42 -7.21 -11.54
CA LYS A 47 22.11 -7.59 -12.79
C LYS A 47 23.21 -6.59 -13.16
N ALA A 48 22.95 -5.30 -13.00
CA ALA A 48 23.93 -4.25 -13.29
C ALA A 48 25.14 -4.30 -12.34
N VAL A 49 24.90 -4.57 -11.05
CA VAL A 49 25.96 -4.81 -10.06
C VAL A 49 26.81 -6.01 -10.46
N ALA A 50 26.18 -7.14 -10.83
CA ALA A 50 26.90 -8.33 -11.28
C ALA A 50 27.73 -8.10 -12.55
N ALA A 51 27.27 -7.20 -13.43
CA ALA A 51 27.98 -6.78 -14.64
C ALA A 51 29.01 -5.66 -14.40
N GLY A 52 29.20 -5.19 -13.17
CA GLY A 52 30.16 -4.13 -12.83
C GLY A 52 29.77 -2.73 -13.35
N THR A 53 28.50 -2.51 -13.69
CA THR A 53 28.02 -1.24 -14.26
C THR A 53 27.46 -0.32 -13.17
N ASP A 54 28.02 0.88 -13.03
CA ASP A 54 27.58 1.93 -12.08
C ASP A 54 27.30 1.37 -10.66
N VAL A 55 28.23 0.56 -10.17
CA VAL A 55 28.06 -0.27 -8.98
C VAL A 55 27.56 0.52 -7.76
N PRO A 56 28.12 1.70 -7.41
CA PRO A 56 27.66 2.45 -6.23
C PRO A 56 26.20 2.88 -6.34
N PHE A 57 25.76 3.38 -7.50
CA PHE A 57 24.38 3.79 -7.72
C PHE A 57 23.42 2.60 -7.71
N MET A 58 23.80 1.49 -8.34
CA MET A 58 22.95 0.29 -8.39
C MET A 58 22.83 -0.37 -7.02
N GLN A 59 23.88 -0.37 -6.21
CA GLN A 59 23.80 -0.78 -4.79
C GLN A 59 22.86 0.13 -3.99
N ALA A 60 22.90 1.45 -4.21
CA ALA A 60 21.96 2.37 -3.56
C ALA A 60 20.49 2.07 -3.95
N LYS A 61 20.25 1.70 -5.22
CA LYS A 61 18.91 1.26 -5.68
C LYS A 61 18.46 -0.03 -4.99
N VAL A 62 19.36 -1.00 -4.84
CA VAL A 62 19.07 -2.25 -4.10
C VAL A 62 18.65 -1.93 -2.66
N THR A 63 19.44 -1.11 -1.95
CA THR A 63 19.15 -0.72 -0.57
C THR A 63 17.83 0.04 -0.46
N THR A 64 17.55 0.95 -1.39
CA THR A 64 16.30 1.72 -1.39
C THR A 64 15.08 0.82 -1.58
N ALA A 65 15.14 -0.13 -2.51
CA ALA A 65 14.04 -1.06 -2.76
C ALA A 65 13.77 -1.95 -1.54
N ARG A 66 14.82 -2.43 -0.87
CA ARG A 66 14.70 -3.22 0.38
C ARG A 66 14.10 -2.40 1.51
N PHE A 67 14.59 -1.18 1.74
CA PHE A 67 14.00 -0.28 2.74
C PHE A 67 12.49 -0.09 2.51
N TYR A 68 12.09 0.16 1.26
CA TYR A 68 10.67 0.34 0.95
C TYR A 68 9.85 -0.92 1.26
N ALA A 69 10.37 -2.10 0.92
CA ALA A 69 9.70 -3.37 1.23
C ALA A 69 9.56 -3.58 2.75
N ASP A 70 10.65 -3.38 3.50
CA ASP A 70 10.72 -3.69 4.92
C ASP A 70 9.93 -2.70 5.78
N HIS A 71 9.87 -1.43 5.39
CA HIS A 71 9.30 -0.36 6.23
C HIS A 71 7.97 0.21 5.74
N ILE A 72 7.73 0.25 4.43
CA ILE A 72 6.54 0.88 3.86
C ILE A 72 5.55 -0.17 3.40
N LEU A 73 6.00 -1.13 2.57
CA LEU A 73 5.12 -2.16 2.03
C LEU A 73 4.67 -3.16 3.10
N SER A 74 5.46 -3.36 4.15
CA SER A 74 5.11 -4.20 5.31
C SER A 74 3.84 -3.75 6.05
N GLN A 75 3.42 -2.48 5.88
CA GLN A 75 2.20 -1.94 6.49
C GLN A 75 0.93 -2.33 5.72
N ALA A 76 1.05 -2.85 4.49
CA ALA A 76 -0.08 -3.14 3.61
C ALA A 76 -1.19 -4.02 4.25
N PRO A 77 -0.89 -5.07 5.04
CA PRO A 77 -1.92 -5.85 5.71
C PRO A 77 -2.73 -5.02 6.71
N GLY A 78 -2.08 -4.20 7.53
CA GLY A 78 -2.77 -3.35 8.52
C GLY A 78 -3.63 -2.27 7.86
N VAL A 79 -3.17 -1.71 6.73
CA VAL A 79 -3.98 -0.77 5.95
C VAL A 79 -5.19 -1.48 5.32
N ARG A 80 -5.03 -2.73 4.82
CA ARG A 80 -6.14 -3.57 4.36
C ARG A 80 -7.18 -3.76 5.46
N ASP A 81 -6.76 -4.10 6.69
CA ASP A 81 -7.68 -4.31 7.81
C ASP A 81 -8.44 -3.02 8.16
N SER A 82 -7.77 -1.87 8.13
CA SER A 82 -8.45 -0.58 8.38
C SER A 82 -9.53 -0.25 7.33
N ILE A 83 -9.42 -0.77 6.10
CA ILE A 83 -10.40 -0.55 5.04
C ILE A 83 -11.58 -1.51 5.18
N VAL A 84 -11.31 -2.79 5.44
CA VAL A 84 -12.34 -3.83 5.45
C VAL A 84 -13.12 -3.84 6.77
N ASP A 85 -12.43 -3.63 7.89
CA ASP A 85 -12.95 -3.87 9.24
C ASP A 85 -13.07 -2.57 10.08
N GLY A 86 -12.54 -1.44 9.60
CA GLY A 86 -12.42 -0.19 10.38
C GLY A 86 -13.64 0.74 10.36
N ALA A 87 -14.58 0.53 9.45
CA ALA A 87 -15.68 1.47 9.16
C ALA A 87 -16.52 1.83 10.38
N ASP A 88 -16.85 0.85 11.23
CA ASP A 88 -17.74 1.04 12.38
C ASP A 88 -17.23 2.12 13.34
N SER A 89 -15.92 2.18 13.57
CA SER A 89 -15.31 3.19 14.44
C SER A 89 -15.41 4.62 13.90
N VAL A 90 -15.47 4.78 12.57
CA VAL A 90 -15.60 6.09 11.91
C VAL A 90 -17.05 6.59 11.98
N ILE A 91 -18.02 5.68 11.91
CA ILE A 91 -19.45 6.02 11.84
C ILE A 91 -20.17 5.98 13.20
N ALA A 92 -19.54 5.45 14.24
CA ALA A 92 -20.18 5.23 15.54
C ALA A 92 -20.46 6.53 16.32
N MET A 93 -19.67 7.59 16.13
CA MET A 93 -19.82 8.82 16.91
C MET A 93 -20.97 9.67 16.37
N ALA A 94 -21.88 10.08 17.27
CA ALA A 94 -22.96 10.98 16.93
C ALA A 94 -22.41 12.40 16.66
N LEU A 95 -23.06 13.13 15.74
CA LEU A 95 -22.62 14.45 15.28
C LEU A 95 -22.49 15.49 16.41
N ASP A 96 -23.33 15.38 17.45
CA ASP A 96 -23.35 16.26 18.63
C ASP A 96 -22.25 15.93 19.66
N ALA A 97 -21.51 14.84 19.46
CA ALA A 97 -20.39 14.42 20.30
C ALA A 97 -19.01 14.76 19.71
N PHE A 98 -18.95 15.44 18.55
CA PHE A 98 -17.73 16.00 17.95
C PHE A 98 -17.42 17.40 18.49
#